data_AF-A0A1U7V3S8-F1
#
_entry.id   AF-A0A1U7V3S8-F1
#
_cell.length_a   1.000
_cell.length_b   1.000
_cell.length_c   1.000
_cell.angle_alpha   90.00
_cell.angle_beta   90.00
_cell.angle_gamma   90.00
#
_symmetry.space_group_name_H-M   'P 1'
#
loop_
_entity.id
_entity.type
_entity.pdbx_description
1 polymer ?
#
loop_
_entity_poly.entity_id
_entity_poly.type
_entity_poly.pdbx_seq_one_letter_code
_entity_poly.pdbx_strand_id
1 'polypeptide(L)'
;MADIQDVTEFYSDTMIIEIPWRGDYFTWTNGQIGVDRVISRIDRALGNGEWMMKFRHLTVEIGDPFISDHSHLSLRFQKRNNNIKIPFRFLNVWADHEAYQSIVTKGWQGKQQYCKLVTIWNRLKAMKIDFKNLNNKNFRDSAMKIEQGRRDIIECQQEMKKGYTDQLRIMEKEARHQLGKWSLIEEKILQQKSRAQWINIGDGNNKYFFAVMKERA
;
A
#
# COMPACT_ATOMS: atom_id res chain seq x y z
N MET A 1 -0.11 -17.12 37.00
CA MET A 1 -1.60 -17.18 36.95
C MET A 1 -2.26 -15.94 37.54
N ALA A 2 -1.59 -15.15 38.40
CA ALA A 2 -2.10 -13.86 38.88
C ALA A 2 -2.36 -12.84 37.75
N ASP A 3 -1.44 -12.69 36.79
CA ASP A 3 -1.57 -11.67 35.73
C ASP A 3 -2.80 -11.86 34.80
N ILE A 4 -3.30 -13.09 34.62
CA ILE A 4 -4.50 -13.36 33.81
C ILE A 4 -5.77 -12.98 34.60
N GLN A 5 -5.72 -13.10 35.92
CA GLN A 5 -6.82 -12.74 36.80
C GLN A 5 -6.99 -11.23 36.84
N ASP A 6 -5.91 -10.47 36.98
CA ASP A 6 -5.91 -8.99 36.96
C ASP A 6 -6.51 -8.42 35.68
N VAL A 7 -6.18 -9.00 34.52
CA VAL A 7 -6.74 -8.56 33.21
C VAL A 7 -8.23 -8.88 33.10
N THR A 8 -8.67 -9.99 33.70
CA THR A 8 -10.08 -10.40 33.69
C THR A 8 -10.93 -9.52 34.61
N GLU A 9 -10.38 -9.16 35.76
CA GLU A 9 -10.96 -8.18 36.70
C GLU A 9 -11.04 -6.81 36.03
N PHE A 10 -9.96 -6.37 35.37
CA PHE A 10 -9.95 -5.12 34.60
C PHE A 10 -11.05 -5.07 33.52
N TYR A 11 -11.25 -6.14 32.75
CA TYR A 11 -12.33 -6.19 31.75
C TYR A 11 -13.72 -6.04 32.38
N SER A 12 -13.90 -6.66 33.55
CA SER A 12 -15.16 -6.61 34.29
C SER A 12 -15.42 -5.20 34.84
N ASP A 13 -14.42 -4.59 35.47
CA ASP A 13 -14.51 -3.26 36.08
C ASP A 13 -14.72 -2.14 35.06
N THR A 14 -14.12 -2.29 33.88
CA THR A 14 -14.20 -1.28 32.81
C THR A 14 -15.34 -1.51 31.83
N MET A 15 -16.08 -2.63 31.96
CA MET A 15 -17.11 -3.06 31.01
C MET A 15 -16.60 -3.11 29.56
N ILE A 16 -15.34 -3.51 29.39
CA ILE A 16 -14.69 -3.69 28.10
C ILE A 16 -14.68 -5.19 27.80
N ILE A 17 -15.08 -5.55 26.58
CA ILE A 17 -15.09 -6.94 26.13
C ILE A 17 -14.22 -7.12 24.90
N GLU A 18 -13.67 -8.31 24.74
CA GLU A 18 -12.93 -8.66 23.54
C GLU A 18 -13.87 -8.75 22.34
N ILE A 19 -13.49 -8.10 21.24
CA ILE A 19 -14.23 -8.11 19.99
C ILE A 19 -14.09 -9.52 19.36
N PRO A 20 -15.17 -10.12 18.83
CA PRO A 20 -15.09 -11.40 18.14
C PRO A 20 -14.00 -11.37 17.06
N TRP A 21 -13.27 -12.47 16.91
CA TRP A 21 -12.15 -12.57 15.98
C TRP A 21 -12.24 -13.86 15.15
N ARG A 22 -11.50 -13.87 14.03
CA ARG A 22 -11.32 -15.03 13.14
C ARG A 22 -9.87 -15.09 12.65
N GLY A 23 -9.40 -16.28 12.31
CA GLY A 23 -8.00 -16.53 11.94
C GLY A 23 -7.33 -17.44 12.96
N ASP A 24 -6.01 -17.34 13.08
CA ASP A 24 -5.24 -18.11 14.06
C ASP A 24 -5.40 -17.56 15.48
N TYR A 25 -5.41 -18.45 16.48
CA TYR A 25 -5.55 -18.07 17.89
C TYR A 25 -4.32 -17.31 18.42
N PHE A 26 -3.13 -17.70 17.97
CA PHE A 26 -1.86 -17.11 18.41
C PHE A 26 -1.52 -15.90 17.54
N THR A 27 -1.08 -14.83 18.20
CA THR A 27 -0.75 -13.57 17.53
C THR A 27 0.74 -13.28 17.55
N TRP A 28 1.52 -14.07 18.28
CA TRP A 28 2.96 -13.89 18.40
C TRP A 28 3.70 -15.22 18.48
N THR A 29 4.92 -15.25 17.95
CA THR A 29 5.85 -16.38 18.01
C THR A 29 7.26 -15.88 18.29
N ASN A 30 8.02 -16.55 19.15
CA ASN A 30 9.44 -16.22 19.35
C ASN A 30 10.35 -16.64 18.18
N GLY A 31 9.79 -17.30 17.15
CA GLY A 31 10.50 -17.72 15.94
C GLY A 31 11.48 -18.87 16.13
N GLN A 32 11.52 -19.49 17.31
CA GLN A 32 12.44 -20.60 17.61
C GLN A 32 11.87 -21.96 17.17
N ILE A 33 12.72 -22.99 17.17
CA ILE A 33 12.43 -24.33 16.65
C ILE A 33 12.39 -25.33 17.80
N GLY A 34 11.58 -26.39 17.67
CA GLY A 34 11.59 -27.50 18.61
C GLY A 34 11.05 -27.13 19.99
N VAL A 35 11.75 -27.57 21.04
CA VAL A 35 11.32 -27.38 22.44
C VAL A 35 11.36 -25.92 22.90
N ASP A 36 12.18 -25.09 22.24
CA ASP A 36 12.33 -23.67 22.57
C ASP A 36 11.26 -22.80 21.87
N ARG A 37 10.45 -23.40 20.99
CA ARG A 37 9.39 -22.68 20.28
C ARG A 37 8.27 -22.27 21.24
N VAL A 38 8.06 -20.96 21.35
CA VAL A 38 6.95 -20.37 22.12
C VAL A 38 6.04 -19.59 21.18
N ILE A 39 4.75 -19.89 21.25
CA ILE A 39 3.70 -19.11 20.60
C ILE A 39 2.74 -18.60 21.67
N SER A 40 2.30 -17.37 21.55
CA SER A 40 1.44 -16.73 22.53
C SER A 40 0.39 -15.85 21.86
N ARG A 41 -0.63 -15.50 22.63
CA ARG A 41 -1.66 -14.55 22.21
C ARG A 41 -1.59 -13.34 23.14
N ILE A 42 -0.92 -12.31 22.66
CA ILE A 42 -0.67 -11.07 23.42
C ILE A 42 -1.36 -9.86 22.79
N ASP A 43 -1.83 -9.97 21.55
CA ASP A 43 -2.55 -8.92 20.84
C ASP A 43 -4.05 -9.20 20.87
N ARG A 44 -4.84 -8.25 21.37
CA ARG A 44 -6.30 -8.35 21.46
C ARG A 44 -6.95 -7.04 21.09
N ALA A 45 -8.10 -7.11 20.43
CA ALA A 45 -8.92 -5.93 20.16
C ALA A 45 -10.09 -5.90 21.12
N LEU A 46 -10.23 -4.79 21.83
CA LEU A 46 -11.20 -4.63 22.90
C LEU A 46 -12.18 -3.50 22.56
N GLY A 47 -13.44 -3.64 22.98
CA GLY A 47 -14.48 -2.66 22.76
C GLY A 47 -15.42 -2.55 23.97
N ASN A 48 -15.88 -1.34 24.26
CA ASN A 48 -16.89 -1.11 25.29
C ASN A 48 -18.31 -1.40 24.75
N GLY A 49 -19.30 -1.43 25.66
CA GLY A 49 -20.70 -1.72 25.31
C GLY A 49 -21.27 -0.83 24.19
N GLU A 50 -20.98 0.48 24.21
CA GLU A 50 -21.44 1.41 23.17
C GLU A 50 -20.89 1.07 21.78
N TRP A 51 -19.59 0.76 21.71
CA TRP A 51 -18.94 0.38 20.46
C TRP A 51 -19.51 -0.94 19.94
N MET A 52 -19.67 -1.91 20.84
CA MET A 52 -20.22 -3.23 20.51
C MET A 52 -21.66 -3.12 20.02
N MET A 53 -22.47 -2.23 20.59
CA MET A 53 -23.82 -1.95 20.09
C MET A 53 -23.83 -1.32 18.69
N LYS A 54 -22.91 -0.41 18.42
CA LYS A 54 -22.82 0.30 17.13
C LYS A 54 -22.25 -0.58 16.02
N PHE A 55 -21.34 -1.49 16.35
CA PHE A 55 -20.55 -2.27 15.40
C PHE A 55 -20.69 -3.78 15.61
N ARG A 56 -21.89 -4.26 15.99
CA ARG A 56 -22.19 -5.68 16.29
C ARG A 56 -21.75 -6.69 15.23
N HIS A 57 -21.64 -6.25 13.98
CA HIS A 57 -21.27 -7.09 12.83
C HIS A 57 -19.76 -7.15 12.58
N LEU A 58 -18.95 -6.38 13.30
CA LEU A 58 -17.51 -6.36 13.10
C LEU A 58 -16.83 -7.51 13.82
N THR A 59 -15.97 -8.20 13.08
CA THR A 59 -15.08 -9.24 13.56
C THR A 59 -13.65 -8.83 13.22
N VAL A 60 -12.74 -9.05 14.15
CA VAL A 60 -11.30 -8.86 13.95
C VAL A 60 -10.77 -10.00 13.10
N GLU A 61 -10.03 -9.69 12.05
CA GLU A 61 -9.33 -10.67 11.22
C GLU A 61 -7.86 -10.71 11.64
N ILE A 62 -7.42 -11.84 12.18
CA ILE A 62 -6.01 -12.12 12.46
C ILE A 62 -5.42 -12.69 11.17
N GLY A 63 -4.49 -11.95 10.57
CA GLY A 63 -3.84 -12.38 9.33
C GLY A 63 -2.49 -13.04 9.58
N ASP A 64 -1.90 -13.59 8.52
CA ASP A 64 -0.63 -14.32 8.64
C ASP A 64 0.51 -13.40 9.09
N PRO A 65 1.44 -13.90 9.94
CA PRO A 65 2.58 -13.12 10.43
C PRO A 65 3.64 -12.86 9.33
N PHE A 66 3.69 -13.67 8.28
CA PHE A 66 4.71 -13.61 7.22
C PHE A 66 6.15 -13.55 7.78
N ILE A 67 6.83 -12.41 7.63
CA ILE A 67 8.22 -12.19 8.12
C ILE A 67 8.27 -11.60 9.53
N SER A 68 7.11 -11.27 10.11
CA SER A 68 6.97 -10.71 11.44
C SER A 68 6.88 -11.84 12.47
N ASP A 69 7.30 -11.56 13.69
CA ASP A 69 7.01 -12.38 14.86
C ASP A 69 5.58 -12.17 15.37
N HIS A 70 4.91 -11.10 14.93
CA HIS A 70 3.50 -10.81 15.19
C HIS A 70 2.58 -11.04 13.97
N SER A 71 1.39 -11.60 14.23
CA SER A 71 0.23 -11.60 13.34
C SER A 71 -0.54 -10.30 13.49
N HIS A 72 -0.90 -9.66 12.38
CA HIS A 72 -1.61 -8.38 12.40
C HIS A 72 -3.11 -8.57 12.68
N LEU A 73 -3.70 -7.68 13.50
CA LEU A 73 -5.14 -7.64 13.76
C LEU A 73 -5.81 -6.56 12.89
N SER A 74 -6.76 -6.97 12.06
CA SER A 74 -7.48 -6.09 11.13
C SER A 74 -8.95 -5.95 11.49
N LEU A 75 -9.42 -4.72 11.73
CA LEU A 75 -10.84 -4.39 11.82
C LEU A 75 -11.29 -3.70 10.53
N ARG A 76 -12.17 -4.35 9.77
CA ARG A 76 -12.70 -3.81 8.51
C ARG A 76 -14.05 -3.15 8.74
N PHE A 77 -14.04 -1.83 8.88
CA PHE A 77 -15.28 -1.06 8.83
C PHE A 77 -15.84 -1.08 7.40
N GLN A 78 -17.16 -1.19 7.27
CA GLN A 78 -17.80 -0.97 5.98
C GLN A 78 -17.35 0.39 5.45
N LYS A 79 -16.78 0.40 4.24
CA LYS A 79 -16.38 1.63 3.56
C LYS A 79 -17.62 2.49 3.47
N ARG A 80 -17.74 3.51 4.32
CA ARG A 80 -18.64 4.62 4.04
C ARG A 80 -18.14 5.16 2.70
N ASN A 81 -18.97 5.09 1.67
CA ASN A 81 -18.80 5.87 0.44
C ASN A 81 -18.97 7.35 0.78
N ASN A 82 -18.18 7.85 1.73
CA ASN A 82 -17.99 9.26 1.88
C ASN A 82 -17.25 9.64 0.62
N ASN A 83 -17.92 10.38 -0.27
CA ASN A 83 -17.31 11.10 -1.38
C ASN A 83 -16.35 12.17 -0.83
N ILE A 84 -15.35 11.75 -0.05
CA ILE A 84 -14.29 12.61 0.44
C ILE A 84 -13.53 13.01 -0.80
N LYS A 85 -13.56 14.31 -1.11
CA LYS A 85 -12.76 14.88 -2.18
C LYS A 85 -11.30 14.68 -1.81
N ILE A 86 -10.68 13.64 -2.35
CA ILE A 86 -9.24 13.41 -2.21
C ILE A 86 -8.54 14.61 -2.85
N PRO A 87 -7.69 15.35 -2.10
CA PRO A 87 -6.96 16.46 -2.66
C PRO A 87 -6.07 15.97 -3.79
N PHE A 88 -5.99 16.74 -4.87
CA PHE A 88 -5.11 16.41 -5.98
C PHE A 88 -3.66 16.45 -5.50
N ARG A 89 -2.92 15.39 -5.79
CA ARG A 89 -1.48 15.28 -5.56
C ARG A 89 -0.84 14.92 -6.88
N PHE A 90 0.21 15.66 -7.25
CA PHE A 90 1.00 15.38 -8.43
C PHE A 90 1.78 14.08 -8.23
N LEU A 91 1.73 13.16 -9.18
CA LEU A 91 2.57 11.96 -9.15
C LEU A 91 3.83 12.19 -9.96
N ASN A 92 5.00 11.93 -9.39
CA ASN A 92 6.28 12.21 -10.03
C ASN A 92 6.47 11.42 -11.34
N VAL A 93 5.89 10.23 -11.43
CA VAL A 93 5.89 9.40 -12.65
C VAL A 93 5.22 10.09 -13.86
N TRP A 94 4.38 11.11 -13.63
CA TRP A 94 3.82 11.89 -14.74
C TRP A 94 4.85 12.77 -15.42
N ALA A 95 5.94 13.15 -14.73
CA ALA A 95 7.03 13.93 -15.33
C ALA A 95 7.81 13.14 -16.38
N ASP A 96 7.87 11.81 -16.21
CA ASP A 96 8.52 10.89 -17.15
C ASP A 96 7.63 10.55 -18.37
N HIS A 97 6.37 11.01 -18.39
CA HIS A 97 5.42 10.69 -19.45
C HIS A 97 5.57 11.64 -20.65
N GLU A 98 5.47 11.11 -21.88
CA GLU A 98 5.61 11.88 -23.14
C GLU A 98 4.71 13.14 -23.20
N ALA A 99 3.48 13.03 -22.69
CA ALA A 99 2.51 14.13 -22.64
C ALA A 99 2.83 15.21 -21.59
N TYR A 100 3.83 15.03 -20.72
CA TYR A 100 4.13 15.98 -19.65
C TYR A 100 4.45 17.37 -20.18
N GLN A 101 5.40 17.46 -21.11
CA GLN A 101 5.88 18.74 -21.65
C GLN A 101 4.78 19.50 -22.37
N SER A 102 3.92 18.80 -23.12
CA SER A 102 2.80 19.45 -23.82
C SER A 102 1.74 19.96 -22.84
N ILE A 103 1.43 19.21 -21.77
CA ILE A 103 0.51 19.65 -20.71
C ILE A 103 1.05 20.90 -20.00
N VAL A 104 2.34 20.90 -19.64
CA VAL A 104 2.96 22.04 -18.95
C VAL A 104 2.99 23.27 -19.84
N THR A 105 3.42 23.12 -21.09
CA THR A 105 3.49 24.21 -22.07
C THR A 105 2.11 24.84 -22.30
N LYS A 106 1.10 24.01 -22.56
CA LYS A 106 -0.29 24.45 -22.71
C LYS A 106 -0.81 25.16 -21.46
N GLY A 107 -0.51 24.62 -20.28
CA GLY A 107 -0.91 25.22 -19.00
C GLY A 107 -0.29 26.60 -18.76
N TRP A 108 0.94 26.82 -19.24
CA TRP A 108 1.69 28.06 -19.04
C TRP A 108 1.38 29.16 -20.06
N GLN A 109 0.75 28.83 -21.19
CA GLN A 109 0.32 29.78 -22.22
C GLN A 109 -0.93 30.61 -21.83
N GLY A 110 -1.49 30.39 -20.63
CA GLY A 110 -2.66 31.15 -20.16
C GLY A 110 -2.40 32.65 -19.99
N LYS A 111 -3.45 33.45 -20.28
CA LYS A 111 -3.43 34.93 -20.15
C LYS A 111 -2.96 35.35 -18.76
N GLN A 112 -2.04 36.30 -18.73
CA GLN A 112 -1.59 36.93 -17.48
C GLN A 112 -2.73 37.77 -16.89
N GLN A 113 -3.02 37.57 -15.61
CA GLN A 113 -3.90 38.45 -14.86
C GLN A 113 -3.09 39.53 -14.14
N TYR A 114 -3.78 40.58 -13.69
CA TYR A 114 -3.18 41.69 -12.96
C TYR A 114 -2.38 41.22 -11.73
N CYS A 115 -2.90 40.23 -10.99
CA CYS A 115 -2.18 39.61 -9.89
C CYS A 115 -1.36 38.39 -10.36
N LYS A 116 -0.04 38.44 -10.11
CA LYS A 116 0.90 37.37 -10.47
C LYS A 116 0.56 36.03 -9.78
N LEU A 117 0.19 36.05 -8.51
CA LEU A 117 -0.18 34.83 -7.77
C LEU A 117 -1.46 34.19 -8.30
N VAL A 118 -2.47 35.00 -8.63
CA VAL A 118 -3.71 34.50 -9.25
C VAL A 118 -3.42 33.88 -10.62
N THR A 119 -2.50 34.47 -11.39
CA THR A 119 -2.05 33.90 -12.66
C THR A 119 -1.43 32.51 -12.47
N ILE A 120 -0.49 32.36 -11.52
CA ILE A 120 0.14 31.07 -11.21
C ILE A 120 -0.91 30.05 -10.76
N TRP A 121 -1.80 30.43 -9.85
CA TRP A 121 -2.85 29.54 -9.36
C TRP A 121 -3.78 29.05 -10.47
N ASN A 122 -4.20 29.93 -11.38
CA ASN A 122 -5.03 29.57 -12.53
C ASN A 122 -4.31 28.60 -13.48
N ARG A 123 -3.02 28.82 -13.75
CA ARG A 123 -2.23 27.93 -14.58
C ARG A 123 -2.07 26.54 -13.94
N LEU A 124 -1.77 26.48 -12.64
CA LEU A 124 -1.73 25.22 -11.87
C LEU A 124 -3.10 24.50 -11.88
N LYS A 125 -4.19 25.25 -11.75
CA LYS A 125 -5.56 24.71 -11.78
C LYS A 125 -5.92 24.12 -13.15
N ALA A 126 -5.49 24.76 -14.24
CA ALA A 126 -5.68 24.24 -15.60
C ALA A 126 -4.89 22.94 -15.80
N MET A 127 -3.59 22.93 -15.46
CA MET A 127 -2.75 21.73 -15.58
C MET A 127 -3.26 20.57 -14.73
N LYS A 128 -3.81 20.84 -13.53
CA LYS A 128 -4.42 19.82 -12.68
C LYS A 128 -5.51 19.01 -13.40
N ILE A 129 -6.30 19.62 -14.28
CA ILE A 129 -7.35 18.92 -15.03
C ILE A 129 -6.70 17.98 -16.05
N ASP A 130 -5.73 18.47 -16.80
CA ASP A 130 -5.02 17.68 -17.81
C ASP A 130 -4.23 16.51 -17.18
N PHE A 131 -3.57 16.74 -16.04
CA PHE A 131 -2.90 15.65 -15.30
C PHE A 131 -3.86 14.62 -14.71
N LYS A 132 -5.07 15.03 -14.28
CA LYS A 132 -6.11 14.08 -13.86
C LYS A 132 -6.55 13.19 -15.03
N ASN A 133 -6.72 13.77 -16.21
CA ASN A 133 -7.08 13.02 -17.41
C ASN A 133 -5.97 12.04 -17.81
N LEU A 134 -4.71 12.48 -17.76
CA LEU A 134 -3.55 11.62 -17.98
C LEU A 134 -3.54 10.44 -16.99
N ASN A 135 -3.74 10.72 -15.71
CA ASN A 135 -3.80 9.67 -14.69
C ASN A 135 -4.92 8.66 -14.95
N ASN A 136 -6.13 9.15 -15.23
CA ASN A 136 -7.28 8.29 -15.47
C ASN A 136 -7.13 7.42 -16.71
N LYS A 137 -6.49 7.94 -17.76
CA LYS A 137 -6.29 7.20 -19.02
C LYS A 137 -5.14 6.19 -18.93
N ASN A 138 -4.04 6.56 -18.28
CA ASN A 138 -2.78 5.81 -18.43
C ASN A 138 -2.37 5.07 -17.16
N PHE A 139 -2.68 5.58 -15.97
CA PHE A 139 -2.12 5.10 -14.70
C PHE A 139 -3.15 4.48 -13.75
N ARG A 140 -4.45 4.77 -13.91
CA ARG A 140 -5.50 4.33 -12.99
C ARG A 140 -5.56 2.81 -12.80
N ASP A 141 -5.32 2.09 -13.89
CA ASP A 141 -5.42 0.63 -13.93
C ASP A 141 -4.03 -0.04 -13.87
N SER A 142 -3.03 0.63 -13.30
CA SER A 142 -1.65 0.10 -13.15
C SER A 142 -1.64 -1.29 -12.52
N ALA A 143 -2.39 -1.49 -11.43
CA ALA A 143 -2.51 -2.78 -10.75
C ALA A 143 -3.11 -3.87 -11.67
N MET A 144 -4.13 -3.53 -12.47
CA MET A 144 -4.71 -4.47 -13.43
C MET A 144 -3.73 -4.81 -14.55
N LYS A 145 -2.92 -3.83 -15.01
CA LYS A 145 -1.87 -4.05 -16.03
C LYS A 145 -0.75 -4.94 -15.52
N ILE A 146 -0.35 -4.80 -14.25
CA ILE A 146 0.61 -5.70 -13.59
C ILE A 146 0.05 -7.12 -13.58
N GLU A 147 -1.19 -7.28 -13.13
CA GLU A 147 -1.79 -8.61 -13.01
C GLU A 147 -2.06 -9.25 -14.39
N GLN A 148 -2.44 -8.45 -15.39
CA GLN A 148 -2.54 -8.91 -16.77
C GLN A 148 -1.17 -9.37 -17.30
N GLY A 149 -0.11 -8.57 -17.11
CA GLY A 149 1.23 -8.95 -17.55
C GLY A 149 1.73 -10.24 -16.90
N ARG A 150 1.39 -10.52 -15.63
CA ARG A 150 1.67 -11.82 -14.99
C ARG A 150 0.94 -12.97 -15.66
N ARG A 151 -0.36 -12.79 -15.95
CA ARG A 151 -1.16 -13.80 -16.67
C ARG A 151 -0.61 -14.07 -18.07
N ASP A 152 -0.32 -13.03 -18.84
CA ASP A 152 0.17 -13.13 -20.22
C ASP A 152 1.48 -13.93 -20.28
N ILE A 153 2.39 -13.71 -19.32
CA ILE A 153 3.64 -14.49 -19.22
C ILE A 153 3.36 -15.97 -18.95
N ILE A 154 2.47 -16.26 -17.98
CA ILE A 154 2.11 -17.64 -17.63
C ILE A 154 1.48 -18.35 -18.83
N GLU A 155 0.54 -17.68 -19.52
CA GLU A 155 -0.13 -18.22 -20.70
C GLU A 155 0.87 -18.52 -21.82
N CYS A 156 1.75 -17.56 -22.16
CA CYS A 156 2.80 -17.77 -23.16
C CYS A 156 3.70 -18.97 -22.79
N GLN A 157 4.10 -19.10 -21.53
CA GLN A 157 4.93 -20.21 -21.06
C GLN A 157 4.21 -21.56 -21.10
N GLN A 158 2.92 -21.60 -20.81
CA GLN A 158 2.11 -22.81 -20.90
C GLN A 158 1.93 -23.26 -22.34
N GLU A 159 1.67 -22.33 -23.27
CA GLU A 159 1.57 -22.64 -24.69
C GLU A 159 2.92 -23.10 -25.27
N MET A 160 4.04 -22.48 -24.87
CA MET A 160 5.37 -22.92 -25.27
C MET A 160 5.71 -24.36 -24.82
N LYS A 161 5.14 -24.82 -23.70
CA LYS A 161 5.28 -26.23 -23.26
C LYS A 161 4.54 -27.21 -24.16
N LYS A 162 3.44 -26.77 -24.80
CA LYS A 162 2.65 -27.57 -25.76
C LYS A 162 3.30 -27.56 -27.14
N GLY A 163 3.90 -26.44 -27.52
CA GLY A 163 4.66 -26.30 -28.77
C GLY A 163 5.37 -24.95 -28.84
N TYR A 164 6.69 -24.97 -29.01
CA TYR A 164 7.50 -23.75 -29.10
C TYR A 164 7.28 -23.05 -30.45
N THR A 165 7.13 -21.72 -30.41
CA THR A 165 7.25 -20.85 -31.59
C THR A 165 7.98 -19.56 -31.22
N ASP A 166 8.72 -18.98 -32.17
CA ASP A 166 9.40 -17.70 -31.96
C ASP A 166 8.42 -16.57 -31.66
N GLN A 167 7.19 -16.64 -32.20
CA GLN A 167 6.13 -15.68 -31.92
C GLN A 167 5.74 -15.69 -30.42
N LEU A 168 5.58 -16.87 -29.82
CA LEU A 168 5.30 -17.00 -28.39
C LEU A 168 6.46 -16.43 -27.55
N ARG A 169 7.71 -16.64 -27.99
CA ARG A 169 8.90 -16.09 -27.31
C ARG A 169 8.94 -14.55 -27.36
N ILE A 170 8.56 -13.96 -28.49
CA ILE A 170 8.47 -12.50 -28.67
C ILE A 170 7.34 -11.93 -27.79
N MET A 171 6.16 -12.56 -27.79
CA MET A 171 5.03 -12.16 -26.94
C MET A 171 5.39 -12.21 -25.44
N GLU A 172 6.04 -13.29 -25.00
CA GLU A 172 6.49 -13.43 -23.62
C GLU A 172 7.50 -12.34 -23.22
N LYS A 173 8.41 -11.97 -24.14
CA LYS A 173 9.39 -10.90 -23.92
C LYS A 173 8.71 -9.54 -23.78
N GLU A 174 7.72 -9.24 -24.62
CA GLU A 174 6.94 -8.00 -24.53
C GLU A 174 6.12 -7.95 -23.24
N ALA A 175 5.46 -9.05 -22.86
CA ALA A 175 4.71 -9.14 -21.61
C ALA A 175 5.60 -8.91 -20.37
N ARG A 176 6.82 -9.48 -20.35
CA ARG A 176 7.82 -9.19 -19.31
C ARG A 176 8.23 -7.72 -19.28
N HIS A 177 8.45 -7.11 -20.44
CA HIS A 177 8.81 -5.70 -20.53
C HIS A 177 7.70 -4.81 -19.96
N GLN A 178 6.44 -5.04 -20.36
CA GLN A 178 5.29 -4.31 -19.83
C GLN A 178 5.11 -4.54 -18.33
N LEU A 179 5.23 -5.78 -17.85
CA LEU A 179 5.14 -6.09 -16.42
C LEU A 179 6.21 -5.31 -15.63
N GLY A 180 7.47 -5.32 -16.08
CA GLY A 180 8.55 -4.59 -15.44
C GLY A 180 8.28 -3.08 -15.41
N LYS A 181 7.85 -2.51 -16.54
CA LYS A 181 7.47 -1.09 -16.65
C LYS A 181 6.37 -0.72 -15.65
N TRP A 182 5.26 -1.46 -15.63
CA TRP A 182 4.14 -1.14 -14.74
C TRP A 182 4.45 -1.36 -13.27
N SER A 183 5.24 -2.40 -12.95
CA SER A 183 5.70 -2.65 -11.58
C SER A 183 6.56 -1.50 -11.06
N LEU A 184 7.51 -1.02 -11.88
CA LEU A 184 8.37 0.11 -11.51
C LEU A 184 7.57 1.41 -11.32
N ILE A 185 6.55 1.64 -12.17
CA ILE A 185 5.67 2.80 -12.03
C ILE A 185 4.87 2.71 -10.71
N GLU A 186 4.29 1.55 -10.41
CA GLU A 186 3.51 1.36 -9.18
C GLU A 186 4.39 1.53 -7.94
N GLU A 187 5.60 0.97 -7.95
CA GLU A 187 6.59 1.14 -6.89
C GLU A 187 6.92 2.62 -6.64
N LYS A 188 7.24 3.39 -7.69
CA LYS A 188 7.50 4.84 -7.59
C LYS A 188 6.30 5.60 -7.01
N ILE A 189 5.07 5.24 -7.41
CA ILE A 189 3.84 5.84 -6.89
C ILE A 189 3.68 5.52 -5.39
N LEU A 190 3.87 4.26 -5.00
CA LEU A 190 3.76 3.82 -3.61
C LEU A 190 4.82 4.47 -2.73
N GLN A 191 6.06 4.56 -3.21
CA GLN A 191 7.16 5.25 -2.52
C GLN A 191 6.83 6.73 -2.28
N GLN A 192 6.27 7.42 -3.29
CA GLN A 192 5.85 8.81 -3.14
C GLN A 192 4.69 8.95 -2.13
N LYS A 193 3.72 8.02 -2.16
CA LYS A 193 2.54 8.05 -1.27
C LYS A 193 2.89 7.74 0.18
N SER A 194 3.76 6.76 0.43
CA SER A 194 4.17 6.34 1.77
C SER A 194 5.02 7.40 2.46
N ARG A 195 5.62 8.34 1.70
CA ARG A 195 6.63 9.30 2.19
C ARG A 195 7.80 8.59 2.87
N ALA A 196 8.00 7.31 2.59
CA ALA A 196 9.03 6.48 3.21
C ALA A 196 10.39 6.85 2.62
N GLN A 197 11.00 7.91 3.14
CA GLN A 197 12.39 8.27 2.83
C GLN A 197 13.37 7.20 3.33
N TRP A 198 12.96 6.43 4.34
CA TRP A 198 13.75 5.37 4.96
C TRP A 198 14.11 4.23 4.00
N ILE A 199 13.33 3.99 2.95
CA ILE A 199 13.64 2.95 1.94
C ILE A 199 14.92 3.31 1.17
N ASN A 200 15.20 4.59 0.93
CA ASN A 200 16.45 5.04 0.30
C ASN A 200 17.60 5.19 1.30
N ILE A 201 17.29 5.43 2.58
CA ILE A 201 18.28 5.82 3.58
C ILE A 201 18.72 4.62 4.44
N GLY A 202 17.83 3.67 4.69
CA GLY A 202 18.09 2.49 5.53
C GLY A 202 19.00 1.47 4.85
N ASP A 203 18.78 1.18 3.57
CA ASP A 203 19.59 0.21 2.81
C ASP A 203 20.80 0.84 2.10
N GLY A 204 20.85 2.17 2.06
CA GLY A 204 22.01 2.89 1.56
C GLY A 204 23.13 2.88 2.60
N ASN A 205 24.36 2.53 2.20
CA ASN A 205 25.57 2.58 3.02
C ASN A 205 25.98 4.04 3.35
N ASN A 206 25.07 4.80 3.94
CA ASN A 206 25.14 6.23 4.18
C ASN A 206 25.31 6.51 5.68
N LYS A 207 25.62 7.76 6.02
CA LYS A 207 25.87 8.18 7.41
C LYS A 207 24.70 7.88 8.36
N TYR A 208 23.47 7.85 7.86
CA TYR A 208 22.29 7.55 8.67
C TYR A 208 22.25 6.05 9.03
N PHE A 209 22.52 5.14 8.09
CA PHE A 209 22.66 3.70 8.38
C PHE A 209 23.70 3.43 9.47
N PHE A 210 24.88 4.05 9.36
CA PHE A 210 25.93 3.93 10.37
C PHE A 210 25.58 4.58 11.73
N ALA A 211 24.80 5.66 11.73
CA ALA A 211 24.33 6.28 12.96
C ALA A 211 23.36 5.37 13.71
N VAL A 212 22.38 4.78 13.01
CA VAL A 212 21.43 3.82 13.60
C VAL A 212 22.10 2.51 14.04
N MET A 213 23.10 2.02 13.28
CA MET A 213 23.91 0.87 13.70
C MET A 213 24.68 1.15 15.00
N LYS A 214 25.26 2.34 15.16
CA LYS A 214 25.96 2.74 16.38
C LYS A 214 25.06 2.96 17.59
N GLU A 215 23.80 3.31 17.37
CA GLU A 215 22.81 3.51 18.44
C GLU A 215 22.23 2.18 18.96
N ARG A 216 22.44 1.07 18.20
CA ARG A 216 21.99 -0.28 18.55
C ARG A 216 23.11 -1.22 19.05
N ALA A 217 24.34 -0.74 19.11
CA ALA A 217 25.50 -1.44 19.67
C ALA A 217 25.81 -0.87 21.06
#